data_AF-A0A0A0N292-F1
#
_entry.id   AF-A0A0A0N292-F1
#
_cell.length_a   1.000
_cell.length_b   1.000
_cell.length_c   1.000
_cell.angle_alpha   90.00
_cell.angle_beta   90.00
_cell.angle_gamma   90.00
#
_symmetry.space_group_name_H-M   'P 1'
#
loop_
_entity.id
_entity.type
_entity.pdbx_description
1 polymer ?
#
loop_
_entity_poly.entity_id
_entity_poly.type
_entity_poly.pdbx_seq_one_letter_code
_entity_poly.pdbx_strand_id
1 'polypeptide(L)'
;GDFEMDVVAMVNDTVATMISCYYEDRSCEVGMIVGTGCNACYMEEMRTVELVEGEEGRMCVNTEWGAFGDNGELEEFRLEYDRVVDETSINPGHQLYEKLISGKYMGELVRLVLMKLVNEDLL
;
A
#
# COMPACT_ATOMS: atom_id res chain seq x y z
N GLY A 1 5.38 9.82 38.95
CA GLY A 1 4.03 10.33 38.66
C GLY A 1 3.60 9.56 37.46
N ASP A 2 2.80 8.53 37.69
CA ASP A 2 2.43 7.59 36.64
C ASP A 2 1.40 8.24 35.74
N PHE A 3 1.76 8.42 34.47
CA PHE A 3 0.87 8.92 33.45
C PHE A 3 0.00 7.74 33.01
N GLU A 4 -1.28 7.79 33.35
CA GLU A 4 -2.26 6.80 32.91
C GLU A 4 -2.71 7.19 31.49
N MET A 5 -2.48 6.31 30.52
CA MET A 5 -2.80 6.55 29.11
C MET A 5 -3.94 5.62 28.71
N ASP A 6 -5.06 6.19 28.28
CA ASP A 6 -6.23 5.44 27.83
C ASP A 6 -6.21 5.29 26.29
N VAL A 7 -6.08 4.05 25.81
CA VAL A 7 -6.00 3.75 24.38
C VAL A 7 -7.40 3.44 23.85
N VAL A 8 -8.00 4.43 23.19
CA VAL A 8 -9.40 4.36 22.72
C VAL A 8 -9.56 3.89 21.27
N ALA A 9 -8.50 3.96 20.45
CA ALA A 9 -8.55 3.58 19.04
C ALA A 9 -7.17 3.19 18.50
N MET A 10 -7.16 2.31 17.51
CA MET A 10 -6.02 1.99 16.65
C MET A 10 -6.45 2.22 15.21
N VAL A 11 -5.64 2.97 14.45
CA VAL A 11 -5.98 3.38 13.08
C VAL A 11 -4.81 3.12 12.14
N ASN A 12 -5.12 2.75 10.88
CA ASN A 12 -4.14 2.71 9.80
C ASN A 12 -3.83 4.15 9.33
N ASP A 13 -2.61 4.37 8.83
CA ASP A 13 -2.13 5.68 8.39
C ASP A 13 -2.92 6.23 7.20
N THR A 14 -3.41 5.39 6.28
CA THR A 14 -4.32 5.80 5.20
C THR A 14 -5.63 6.36 5.75
N VAL A 15 -6.21 5.72 6.77
CA VAL A 15 -7.46 6.14 7.43
C VAL A 15 -7.25 7.47 8.15
N ALA A 16 -6.13 7.59 8.89
CA ALA A 16 -5.77 8.85 9.55
C ALA A 16 -5.57 9.99 8.53
N THR A 17 -4.93 9.69 7.40
CA THR A 17 -4.74 10.65 6.30
C THR A 17 -6.07 11.10 5.70
N MET A 18 -6.99 10.16 5.44
CA MET A 18 -8.33 10.47 4.96
C MET A 18 -9.09 11.36 5.94
N ILE A 19 -9.10 11.02 7.23
CA ILE A 19 -9.80 11.80 8.28
C ILE A 19 -9.21 13.21 8.38
N SER A 20 -7.88 13.33 8.27
CA SER A 20 -7.20 14.64 8.27
C SER A 20 -7.67 15.51 7.11
N CYS A 21 -7.77 14.96 5.89
CA CYS A 21 -8.28 15.69 4.73
C CYS A 21 -9.78 15.97 4.83
N TYR A 22 -10.56 15.02 5.34
CA TYR A 22 -12.01 15.16 5.54
C TYR A 22 -12.38 16.31 6.48
N TYR A 23 -11.50 16.62 7.44
CA TYR A 23 -11.69 17.74 8.35
C TYR A 23 -11.86 19.07 7.60
N GLU A 24 -11.08 19.28 6.53
CA GLU A 24 -11.13 20.47 5.68
C GLU A 24 -12.12 20.34 4.52
N ASP A 25 -12.18 19.16 3.88
CA ASP A 25 -13.05 18.88 2.74
C ASP A 25 -13.93 17.66 3.01
N ARG A 26 -15.23 17.91 3.25
CA ARG A 26 -16.23 16.87 3.55
C ARG A 26 -16.56 15.94 2.38
N SER A 27 -15.97 16.16 1.21
CA SER A 27 -16.04 15.25 0.07
C SER A 27 -14.89 14.23 0.02
N CYS A 28 -13.91 14.32 0.92
CA CYS A 28 -12.78 13.40 0.96
C CYS A 28 -13.20 12.01 1.49
N GLU A 29 -13.30 11.04 0.60
CA GLU A 29 -13.73 9.67 0.94
C GLU A 29 -12.66 8.60 0.64
N VAL A 30 -11.45 9.03 0.31
CA VAL A 30 -10.29 8.16 0.00
C VAL A 30 -9.05 8.70 0.69
N GLY A 31 -8.32 7.82 1.37
CA GLY A 31 -6.97 8.08 1.89
C GLY A 31 -5.96 7.23 1.13
N MET A 32 -4.80 7.81 0.81
CA MET A 32 -3.74 7.10 0.10
C MET A 32 -2.39 7.48 0.65
N ILE A 33 -1.53 6.48 0.82
CA ILE A 33 -0.13 6.64 1.20
C ILE A 33 0.72 6.14 0.04
N VAL A 34 1.63 7.00 -0.43
CA VAL A 34 2.70 6.64 -1.37
C VAL A 34 4.00 7.18 -0.79
N GLY A 35 4.67 6.35 -0.01
CA GLY A 35 5.87 6.70 0.73
C GLY A 35 6.84 5.53 0.77
N THR A 36 7.28 5.14 1.97
CA THR A 36 8.06 3.90 2.12
C THR A 36 7.26 2.67 1.69
N GLY A 37 5.97 2.62 2.04
CA GLY A 37 4.99 1.66 1.51
C GLY A 37 3.99 2.31 0.56
N CYS A 38 3.03 1.53 0.08
CA CYS A 38 1.92 2.01 -0.74
C CYS A 38 0.61 1.36 -0.28
N ASN A 39 -0.36 2.16 0.16
CA ASN A 39 -1.67 1.67 0.61
C ASN A 39 -2.80 2.68 0.35
N ALA A 40 -4.05 2.22 0.35
CA ALA A 40 -5.22 3.08 0.31
C ALA A 40 -6.38 2.55 1.17
N CYS A 41 -7.20 3.50 1.64
CA CYS A 41 -8.49 3.24 2.25
C CYS A 41 -9.59 4.09 1.60
N TYR A 42 -10.84 3.69 1.78
CA TYR A 42 -11.98 4.45 1.28
C TYR A 42 -13.24 4.22 2.11
N MET A 43 -14.26 5.08 1.96
CA MET A 43 -15.57 4.89 2.59
C MET A 43 -16.47 3.98 1.74
N GLU A 44 -16.73 2.77 2.25
CA GLU A 44 -17.61 1.76 1.64
C GLU A 44 -19.01 1.78 2.27
N GLU A 45 -20.03 1.39 1.52
CA GLU A 45 -21.38 1.17 2.03
C GLU A 45 -21.43 -0.07 2.92
N MET A 46 -22.04 0.01 4.11
CA MET A 46 -22.08 -1.11 5.06
C MET A 46 -22.67 -2.39 4.46
N ARG A 47 -23.69 -2.26 3.60
CA ARG A 47 -24.28 -3.39 2.85
C ARG A 47 -23.29 -4.15 1.94
N THR A 48 -22.16 -3.57 1.59
CA THR A 48 -21.09 -4.21 0.80
C THR A 48 -20.04 -4.88 1.70
N VAL A 49 -19.97 -4.52 2.98
CA VAL A 49 -18.97 -5.02 3.94
C VAL A 49 -19.49 -6.29 4.62
N GLU A 50 -19.38 -7.42 3.93
CA GLU A 50 -19.95 -8.71 4.40
C GLU A 50 -19.36 -9.23 5.72
N LEU A 51 -18.16 -8.76 6.10
CA LEU A 51 -17.43 -9.25 7.28
C LEU A 51 -17.86 -8.57 8.59
N VAL A 52 -18.71 -7.54 8.53
CA VAL A 52 -19.20 -6.81 9.71
C VAL A 52 -20.73 -6.82 9.72
N GLU A 53 -21.34 -7.11 10.87
CA GLU A 53 -22.80 -7.10 11.00
C GLU A 53 -23.39 -5.69 10.83
N GLY A 54 -24.48 -5.60 10.06
CA GLY A 54 -25.23 -4.36 9.84
C GLY A 54 -25.15 -3.90 8.37
N GLU A 55 -26.23 -3.29 7.89
CA GLU A 55 -26.33 -2.84 6.48
C GLU A 55 -26.47 -1.31 6.36
N GLU A 56 -26.71 -0.61 7.48
CA GLU A 56 -26.97 0.83 7.49
C GLU A 56 -25.69 1.64 7.69
N GLY A 57 -25.55 2.71 6.90
CA GLY A 57 -24.41 3.63 6.99
C GLY A 57 -23.21 3.19 6.16
N ARG A 58 -22.03 3.72 6.51
CA ARG A 58 -20.78 3.52 5.77
C ARG A 58 -19.63 3.22 6.72
N MET A 59 -18.66 2.46 6.25
CA MET A 59 -17.46 2.09 7.00
C MET A 59 -16.21 2.39 6.17
N CYS A 60 -15.15 2.86 6.82
CA CYS A 60 -13.85 2.98 6.16
C CYS A 60 -13.22 1.61 6.01
N VAL A 61 -12.91 1.21 4.78
CA VAL A 61 -12.21 -0.03 4.43
C VAL A 61 -10.76 0.29 4.13
N ASN A 62 -9.85 -0.32 4.89
CA ASN A 62 -8.43 -0.39 4.55
C ASN A 62 -8.21 -1.56 3.60
N THR A 63 -7.70 -1.29 2.41
CA THR A 63 -7.59 -2.31 1.36
C THR A 63 -6.37 -3.21 1.50
N GLU A 64 -5.31 -2.72 2.16
CA GLU A 64 -3.98 -3.37 2.15
C GLU A 64 -3.55 -3.76 0.73
N TRP A 65 -3.80 -2.87 -0.26
CA TRP A 65 -3.62 -3.17 -1.69
C TRP A 65 -2.18 -3.48 -2.10
N GLY A 66 -1.22 -3.32 -1.19
CA GLY A 66 0.19 -3.60 -1.43
C GLY A 66 0.40 -5.07 -1.78
N ALA A 67 -0.43 -5.96 -1.24
CA ALA A 67 -0.46 -7.39 -1.50
C ALA A 67 -1.12 -7.78 -2.84
N PHE A 68 -1.64 -6.82 -3.61
CA PHE A 68 -2.21 -7.13 -4.92
C PHE A 68 -1.15 -7.77 -5.82
N GLY A 69 -1.52 -8.86 -6.49
CA GLY A 69 -0.61 -9.65 -7.34
C GLY A 69 0.11 -10.79 -6.63
N ASP A 70 0.06 -10.88 -5.29
CA ASP A 70 0.72 -11.95 -4.52
C ASP A 70 0.26 -13.37 -4.94
N ASN A 71 -0.94 -13.52 -5.52
CA ASN A 71 -1.43 -14.81 -6.05
C ASN A 71 -1.19 -14.99 -7.56
N GLY A 72 -0.38 -14.13 -8.18
CA GLY A 72 0.01 -14.21 -9.58
C GLY A 72 -0.79 -13.32 -10.54
N GLU A 73 -1.71 -12.49 -10.05
CA GLU A 73 -2.52 -11.57 -10.88
C GLU A 73 -1.65 -10.55 -11.64
N LEU A 74 -0.44 -10.28 -11.14
CA LEU A 74 0.52 -9.36 -11.74
C LEU A 74 1.65 -10.04 -12.53
N GLU A 75 1.69 -11.37 -12.60
CA GLU A 75 2.88 -12.08 -13.09
C GLU A 75 3.25 -11.72 -14.54
N GLU A 76 2.24 -11.52 -15.40
CA GLU A 76 2.44 -11.12 -16.81
C GLU A 76 3.00 -9.70 -16.96
N PHE A 77 2.83 -8.85 -15.95
CA PHE A 77 3.26 -7.45 -15.97
C PHE A 77 4.63 -7.22 -15.31
N ARG A 78 5.11 -8.20 -14.53
CA ARG A 78 6.40 -8.11 -13.83
C ARG A 78 7.57 -8.30 -14.79
N LEU A 79 8.51 -7.37 -14.73
CA LEU A 79 9.79 -7.43 -15.44
C LEU A 79 10.80 -8.28 -14.66
N GLU A 80 11.93 -8.56 -15.29
CA GLU A 80 13.05 -9.28 -14.62
C GLU A 80 13.54 -8.53 -13.37
N TYR A 81 13.54 -7.19 -13.39
CA TYR A 81 13.98 -6.37 -12.26
C TYR A 81 13.03 -6.48 -11.07
N ASP A 82 11.72 -6.53 -11.33
CA ASP A 82 10.70 -6.68 -10.28
C ASP A 82 10.81 -8.04 -9.58
N ARG A 83 11.22 -9.08 -10.31
CA ARG A 83 11.49 -10.42 -9.76
C ARG A 83 12.74 -10.40 -8.87
N VAL A 84 13.82 -9.78 -9.34
CA VAL A 84 15.05 -9.64 -8.55
C VAL A 84 14.81 -8.83 -7.27
N VAL A 85 14.09 -7.71 -7.34
CA VAL A 85 13.73 -6.90 -6.15
C VAL A 85 12.94 -7.72 -5.14
N ASP A 86 11.96 -8.49 -5.62
CA ASP A 86 11.13 -9.32 -4.77
C ASP A 86 11.91 -10.47 -4.11
N GLU A 87 12.67 -11.25 -4.89
CA GLU A 87 13.48 -12.36 -4.41
C GLU A 87 14.53 -11.94 -3.37
N THR A 88 15.06 -10.72 -3.49
CA THR A 88 16.07 -10.18 -2.58
C THR A 88 15.48 -9.34 -1.43
N SER A 89 14.16 -9.14 -1.40
CA SER A 89 13.49 -8.42 -0.34
C SER A 89 13.36 -9.24 0.96
N ILE A 90 12.95 -8.58 2.04
CA ILE A 90 12.68 -9.25 3.34
C ILE A 90 11.44 -10.15 3.31
N ASN A 91 10.57 -9.98 2.32
CA ASN A 91 9.29 -10.66 2.18
C ASN A 91 9.05 -11.13 0.74
N PRO A 92 9.86 -12.07 0.21
CA PRO A 92 9.68 -12.57 -1.16
C PRO A 92 8.29 -13.17 -1.39
N GLY A 93 7.72 -12.90 -2.56
CA GLY A 93 6.37 -13.35 -2.94
C GLY A 93 5.23 -12.56 -2.29
N HIS A 94 5.54 -11.55 -1.48
CA HIS A 94 4.56 -10.72 -0.79
C HIS A 94 4.70 -9.23 -1.11
N GLN A 95 3.60 -8.50 -0.98
CA GLN A 95 3.55 -7.06 -1.23
C GLN A 95 4.01 -6.70 -2.66
N LEU A 96 3.63 -7.52 -3.65
CA LEU A 96 4.16 -7.39 -5.00
C LEU A 96 3.79 -6.05 -5.63
N TYR A 97 2.54 -5.60 -5.50
CA TYR A 97 2.13 -4.29 -5.98
C TYR A 97 2.87 -3.13 -5.28
N GLU A 98 3.07 -3.23 -3.97
CA GLU A 98 3.85 -2.23 -3.22
C GLU A 98 5.30 -2.14 -3.73
N LYS A 99 5.91 -3.26 -4.12
CA LYS A 99 7.28 -3.31 -4.66
C LYS A 99 7.43 -2.60 -6.00
N LEU A 100 6.35 -2.52 -6.77
CA LEU A 100 6.36 -1.81 -8.06
C LEU A 100 6.25 -0.30 -7.91
N ILE A 101 5.66 0.20 -6.82
CA ILE A 101 5.23 1.60 -6.71
C ILE A 101 5.93 2.37 -5.59
N SER A 102 6.14 1.74 -4.44
CA SER A 102 6.56 2.47 -3.25
C SER A 102 8.02 2.94 -3.34
N GLY A 103 8.30 4.04 -2.63
CA GLY A 103 9.61 4.68 -2.62
C GLY A 103 10.72 3.80 -2.05
N LYS A 104 10.38 2.79 -1.23
CA LYS A 104 11.37 1.83 -0.70
C LYS A 104 12.04 1.01 -1.82
N TYR A 105 11.31 0.66 -2.88
CA TYR A 105 11.79 -0.26 -3.92
C TYR A 105 12.11 0.45 -5.24
N MET A 106 11.53 1.62 -5.49
CA MET A 106 11.75 2.38 -6.73
C MET A 106 13.24 2.66 -7.01
N GLY A 107 14.02 2.99 -5.99
CA GLY A 107 15.47 3.20 -6.14
C GLY A 107 16.22 1.93 -6.56
N GLU A 108 15.81 0.77 -6.06
CA GLU A 108 16.44 -0.52 -6.37
C GLU A 108 16.09 -0.98 -7.80
N LEU A 109 14.85 -0.76 -8.24
CA LEU A 109 14.44 -0.99 -9.63
C LEU A 109 15.31 -0.17 -10.59
N VAL A 110 15.47 1.13 -10.32
CA VAL A 110 16.33 2.01 -11.13
C VAL A 110 17.78 1.53 -11.11
N ARG A 111 18.31 1.13 -9.94
CA ARG A 111 19.68 0.61 -9.81
C ARG A 111 19.89 -0.62 -10.69
N LEU A 112 18.95 -1.57 -10.71
CA LEU A 112 19.05 -2.78 -11.52
C LEU A 112 19.02 -2.49 -13.01
N VAL A 113 18.17 -1.56 -13.45
CA VAL A 113 18.13 -1.11 -14.85
C VAL A 113 19.46 -0.46 -15.24
N LEU A 114 19.99 0.45 -14.42
CA LEU A 114 21.28 1.11 -14.68
C LEU A 114 22.44 0.11 -14.73
N MET A 115 22.47 -0.87 -13.81
CA MET A 115 23.47 -1.93 -13.81
C MET A 115 23.45 -2.74 -15.11
N LYS A 116 22.26 -3.04 -15.65
CA LYS A 116 22.15 -3.75 -16.93
C LYS A 116 22.69 -2.91 -18.08
N LEU A 117 22.33 -1.62 -18.14
CA LEU A 117 22.82 -0.72 -19.18
C LEU A 117 24.35 -0.60 -19.17
N VAL A 118 24.97 -0.49 -17.99
CA VAL A 118 26.44 -0.47 -17.86
C VAL A 118 27.07 -1.79 -18.31
N ASN A 119 26.49 -2.93 -17.91
CA ASN A 119 27.00 -4.25 -18.30
C ASN A 119 26.87 -4.55 -19.80
N GLU A 120 25.97 -3.84 -20.49
CA GLU A 120 25.77 -3.93 -21.94
C GLU A 120 26.52 -2.84 -22.73
N ASP A 121 27.39 -2.05 -22.07
CA ASP A 121 28.12 -0.91 -22.65
C ASP A 121 27.17 0.12 -23.32
N LEU A 122 25.95 0.27 -22.79
CA LEU A 122 24.94 1.23 -23.25
C LEU A 122 24.95 2.56 -22.48
N LEU A 123 25.79 2.67 -21.44
CA LEU A 123 26.03 3.87 -20.61
C LEU A 123 27.52 4.11 -20.39
#